data_AF-A0A353RKA0-F1
#
_entry.id   AF-A0A353RKA0-F1
#
_cell.length_a   1.000
_cell.length_b   1.000
_cell.length_c   1.000
_cell.angle_alpha   90.00
_cell.angle_beta   90.00
_cell.angle_gamma   90.00
#
_symmetry.space_group_name_H-M   'P 1'
#
loop_
_entity.id
_entity.type
_entity.pdbx_description
1 polymer ?
#
loop_
_entity_poly.entity_id
_entity_poly.type
_entity_poly.pdbx_seq_one_letter_code
_entity_poly.pdbx_strand_id
1 'polypeptide(L)' 'SINSADILYMTRVQKERFTDLMEYEKVKNVYVLHNDMLDDSKENLRVLHPLPRVKEISQDVDDN' A
#
# COMPACT_ATOMS: atom_id res chain seq x y z
N SER A 1 13.76 -0.89 4.12
CA SER A 1 13.02 0.32 4.51
C SER A 1 12.43 0.93 3.26
N ILE A 2 11.29 1.64 3.34
CA ILE A 2 10.76 2.41 2.19
C ILE A 2 11.83 3.39 1.69
N ASN A 3 12.58 3.99 2.62
CA ASN A 3 13.61 4.99 2.36
C ASN A 3 14.76 4.52 1.45
N SER A 4 14.95 3.19 1.32
CA SER A 4 16.00 2.61 0.49
C SER A 4 15.48 2.00 -0.83
N ALA A 5 14.16 1.93 -1.00
CA ALA A 5 13.55 1.28 -2.16
C ALA A 5 13.59 2.19 -3.40
N ASP A 6 13.81 1.60 -4.57
CA ASP A 6 13.64 2.29 -5.87
C ASP A 6 12.23 2.09 -6.43
N ILE A 7 11.60 0.96 -6.09
CA ILE A 7 10.24 0.61 -6.50
C ILE A 7 9.50 0.07 -5.29
N LEU A 8 8.34 0.66 -4.98
CA LEU A 8 7.39 0.18 -4.00
C LEU A 8 6.20 -0.45 -4.73
N TYR A 9 6.18 -1.79 -4.80
CA TYR A 9 5.08 -2.52 -5.44
C TYR A 9 4.04 -2.93 -4.41
N MET A 10 2.85 -2.34 -4.49
CA MET A 10 1.76 -2.59 -3.56
C MET A 10 0.66 -3.44 -4.19
N THR A 11 -0.05 -4.21 -3.36
CA THR A 11 -1.21 -4.99 -3.78
C THR A 11 -2.27 -4.97 -2.69
N ARG A 12 -3.53 -5.10 -3.09
CA ARG A 12 -4.66 -5.26 -2.16
C ARG A 12 -4.64 -6.62 -1.47
N VAL A 13 -4.95 -6.64 -0.18
CA VAL A 13 -5.27 -7.89 0.54
C VAL A 13 -6.53 -8.54 -0.08
N GLN A 14 -6.39 -9.76 -0.55
CA GLN A 14 -7.44 -10.50 -1.26
C GLN A 14 -8.30 -11.30 -0.28
N LYS A 15 -9.56 -10.87 -0.08
CA LYS A 15 -10.51 -11.49 0.85
C LYS A 15 -10.72 -12.98 0.56
N GLU A 16 -10.76 -13.34 -0.71
CA GLU A 16 -10.94 -14.69 -1.23
C GLU A 16 -9.82 -15.68 -0.84
N ARG A 17 -8.69 -15.18 -0.32
CA ARG A 17 -7.58 -16.01 0.17
C ARG A 17 -7.69 -16.39 1.65
N PHE A 18 -8.68 -15.86 2.37
CA PHE A 18 -8.87 -16.12 3.79
C PHE A 18 -9.95 -17.16 4.02
N THR A 19 -9.67 -18.13 4.90
CA THR A 19 -10.64 -19.11 5.38
C THR A 19 -11.51 -18.57 6.51
N ASP A 20 -10.98 -17.62 7.29
CA ASP A 20 -11.70 -16.89 8.34
C ASP A 20 -11.83 -15.40 7.99
N LEU A 21 -13.07 -14.92 8.00
CA LEU A 21 -13.39 -13.52 7.77
C LEU A 21 -12.85 -12.59 8.86
N MET A 22 -12.75 -13.05 10.12
CA MET A 22 -12.21 -12.22 11.20
C MET A 22 -10.71 -11.93 10.99
N GLU A 23 -9.94 -12.90 10.50
CA GLU A 23 -8.54 -12.69 10.17
C GLU A 23 -8.36 -11.69 9.01
N TYR A 24 -9.21 -11.78 7.98
CA TYR A 24 -9.24 -10.78 6.90
C TYR A 24 -9.51 -9.37 7.43
N GLU A 25 -10.53 -9.22 8.29
CA GLU A 25 -10.92 -7.93 8.86
C GLU A 25 -9.79 -7.29 9.68
N LYS A 26 -8.99 -8.09 10.38
CA LYS A 26 -7.83 -7.61 11.15
C LYS A 26 -6.71 -7.03 10.27
N VAL A 27 -6.52 -7.56 9.06
CA VAL A 27 -5.35 -7.22 8.23
C VAL A 27 -5.66 -6.32 7.03
N LYS A 28 -6.91 -6.23 6.57
CA LYS A 28 -7.28 -5.54 5.32
C LYS A 28 -6.90 -4.06 5.25
N ASN A 29 -6.74 -3.40 6.40
CA ASN A 29 -6.38 -1.97 6.49
C ASN A 29 -5.08 -1.74 7.27
N VAL A 30 -4.28 -2.78 7.53
CA VAL A 30 -3.00 -2.64 8.25
C VAL A 30 -1.92 -2.06 7.34
N TYR A 31 -2.00 -2.37 6.05
CA TYR A 31 -1.02 -1.94 5.04
C TYR A 31 -1.64 -0.85 4.16
N VAL A 32 -1.77 0.36 4.72
CA VAL A 32 -2.20 1.57 3.99
C VAL A 32 -0.99 2.47 3.81
N LEU A 33 -0.66 2.80 2.56
CA LEU A 33 0.34 3.81 2.25
C LEU A 33 -0.28 5.20 2.34
N HIS A 34 0.34 6.06 3.15
CA HIS A 34 0.06 7.48 3.26
C HIS A 34 1.24 8.29 2.72
N ASN A 35 1.00 9.54 2.33
CA ASN A 35 2.03 10.37 1.72
C ASN A 35 3.18 10.70 2.69
N ASP A 36 2.88 10.86 3.98
CA ASP A 36 3.86 11.10 5.05
C ASP A 36 4.89 9.96 5.20
N MET A 37 4.54 8.73 4.80
CA MET A 37 5.46 7.59 4.78
C MET A 37 6.54 7.70 3.70
N LEU A 38 6.38 8.63 2.75
CA LEU A 38 7.28 8.85 1.63
C LEU A 38 8.25 10.02 1.85
N ASP A 39 8.12 10.77 2.96
CA ASP A 39 8.90 11.99 3.24
C ASP A 39 10.44 11.78 3.15
N ASP A 40 10.92 10.63 3.62
CA ASP A 40 12.34 10.26 3.60
C ASP A 40 12.68 9.24 2.48
N SER A 41 11.79 9.07 1.50
CA SER A 41 12.01 8.17 0.39
C SER A 41 12.97 8.76 -0.65
N LYS A 42 13.51 7.89 -1.53
CA LYS A 42 14.34 8.37 -2.63
C LYS A 42 13.48 9.26 -3.56
N GLU A 43 14.04 10.38 -4.02
CA GLU A 43 13.36 11.27 -4.98
C GLU A 43 12.88 10.56 -6.25
N ASN A 44 13.54 9.46 -6.63
CA ASN A 44 13.20 8.66 -7.81
C ASN A 44 12.38 7.39 -7.49
N LEU A 45 11.87 7.22 -6.27
CA LEU A 45 11.00 6.10 -5.90
C LEU A 45 9.77 6.07 -6.81
N ARG A 46 9.39 4.87 -7.26
CA ARG A 46 8.14 4.64 -8.00
C ARG A 46 7.20 3.74 -7.22
N VAL A 47 5.98 4.21 -6.98
CA VAL A 47 4.89 3.40 -6.42
C VAL A 47 4.15 2.72 -7.57
N LEU A 48 4.02 1.39 -7.51
CA LEU A 48 3.32 0.58 -8.50
C LEU A 48 2.17 -0.17 -7.83
N HIS A 49 1.03 -0.24 -8.51
CA HIS A 49 -0.13 -0.97 -8.03
C HIS A 49 -0.94 -1.56 -9.20
N PRO A 50 -1.27 -2.87 -9.19
CA PRO A 50 -2.20 -3.44 -10.15
C PRO A 50 -3.63 -3.02 -9.80
N LEU A 51 -4.24 -2.18 -10.64
CA LEU A 51 -5.62 -1.70 -10.44
C LEU A 51 -6.66 -2.84 -10.50
N PRO A 52 -7.84 -2.67 -9.87
CA PRO A 52 -8.28 -1.48 -9.12
C PRO A 52 -7.74 -1.44 -7.69
N ARG A 53 -7.34 -0.25 -7.23
CA ARG A 53 -7.01 -0.01 -5.82
C ARG A 53 -8.27 0.25 -4.98
N VAL A 54 -8.22 -0.02 -3.68
CA VAL A 54 -9.36 0.17 -2.77
C VAL A 54 -9.05 1.11 -1.61
N LYS A 55 -8.21 0.68 -0.67
CA LYS A 55 -7.85 1.47 0.53
C LYS A 55 -6.39 1.34 0.94
N GLU A 56 -5.66 0.44 0.29
CA GLU A 56 -4.26 0.13 0.54
C GLU A 56 -3.29 1.26 0.12
N ILE A 57 -3.74 2.20 -0.72
CA ILE A 57 -3.03 3.44 -1.05
C ILE A 57 -4.01 4.58 -0.85
N SER A 58 -3.68 5.48 0.07
CA SER A 58 -4.48 6.67 0.35
C SER A 58 -4.41 7.67 -0.81
N GLN A 59 -5.44 8.50 -0.97
CA GLN A 59 -5.55 9.44 -2.09
C GLN A 59 -4.53 10.59 -2.03
N ASP A 60 -4.03 10.90 -0.84
CA ASP A 60 -2.97 11.89 -0.62
C ASP A 60 -1.64 11.51 -1.29
N VAL A 61 -1.45 10.24 -1.64
CA VAL A 61 -0.27 9.74 -2.36
C VAL A 61 -0.31 10.10 -3.86
N ASP A 62 -1.48 10.42 -4.42
CA ASP A 62 -1.63 10.69 -5.86
C ASP A 62 -0.92 11.95 -6.33
N ASP A 63 -0.74 12.91 -5.42
CA ASP A 63 -0.19 14.23 -5.71
C ASP A 63 1.35 14.30 -5.52
N ASN A 64 1.99 13.16 -5.21
CA ASN A 64 3.45 13.01 -5.08
C ASN A 64 4.08 12.56 -6.41
#